data_AF-A0A7V5WF05-F1
#
_entry.id   AF-A0A7V5WF05-F1
#
_cell.length_a   1.000
_cell.length_b   1.000
_cell.length_c   1.000
_cell.angle_alpha   90.00
_cell.angle_beta   90.00
_cell.angle_gamma   90.00
#
_symmetry.space_group_name_H-M   'P 1'
#
loop_
_entity.id
_entity.type
_entity.pdbx_description
1 polymer ?
#
loop_
_entity_poly.entity_id
_entity_poly.type
_entity_poly.pdbx_seq_one_letter_code
_entity_poly.pdbx_strand_id
1 'polypeptide(L)'
;DYSEAVAQEIDAEVRRIVSEAYARAKEVLTKYREQLDRIAQRLIEVETLDAKEFIALFEGTLLPSDESKSTPPSAAGQPARPRPARERPATPTLDMPPAPAPA
;
A
#
# COMPACT_ATOMS: atom_id res chain seq x y z
N ASP A 1 -5.77 19.61 26.29
CA ASP A 1 -4.31 19.48 26.51
C ASP A 1 -3.99 18.14 27.13
N TYR A 2 -3.29 17.28 26.41
CA TYR A 2 -2.81 16.00 26.93
C TYR A 2 -1.68 16.27 27.93
N SER A 3 -1.68 15.58 29.07
CA SER A 3 -0.58 15.67 30.04
C SER A 3 0.72 15.19 29.38
N GLU A 4 1.86 15.80 29.72
CA GLU A 4 3.19 15.38 29.23
C GLU A 4 3.47 13.89 29.50
N ALA A 5 2.97 13.35 30.62
CA ALA A 5 3.08 11.94 30.95
C ALA A 5 2.32 11.05 29.95
N VAL A 6 1.10 11.45 29.57
CA VAL A 6 0.28 10.73 28.60
C VAL A 6 0.90 10.80 27.20
N ALA A 7 1.49 11.94 26.83
CA ALA A 7 2.20 12.08 25.56
C ALA A 7 3.44 11.16 25.49
N GLN A 8 4.20 11.05 26.58
CA GLN A 8 5.36 10.14 26.66
C GLN A 8 4.96 8.67 26.55
N GLU A 9 3.86 8.27 27.18
CA GLU A 9 3.33 6.90 27.07
C GLU A 9 2.91 6.57 25.62
N ILE A 10 2.26 7.50 24.93
CA ILE A 10 1.87 7.33 23.53
C ILE A 10 3.10 7.16 22.64
N ASP A 11 4.11 8.03 22.77
CA ASP A 11 5.33 7.95 21.96
C ASP A 11 6.11 6.65 22.21
N ALA A 12 6.12 6.18 23.45
CA ALA A 12 6.73 4.90 23.81
C ALA A 12 6.02 3.73 23.11
N GLU A 13 4.68 3.72 23.12
CA GLU A 13 3.88 2.67 22.50
C GLU A 13 4.00 2.68 20.97
N VAL A 14 3.98 3.87 20.35
CA VAL A 14 4.22 4.01 18.91
C VAL A 14 5.59 3.46 18.53
N ARG A 15 6.64 3.79 19.28
CA ARG A 15 8.00 3.28 19.06
C ARG A 15 8.05 1.76 19.19
N ARG A 16 7.37 1.20 20.18
CA ARG A 16 7.28 -0.25 20.40
C ARG A 16 6.66 -0.94 19.18
N ILE A 17 5.50 -0.46 18.73
CA ILE A 17 4.77 -1.03 17.58
C ILE A 17 5.64 -0.98 16.30
N VAL A 18 6.26 0.16 16.02
CA VAL A 18 7.11 0.32 14.83
C VAL A 18 8.32 -0.62 14.89
N SER A 19 8.96 -0.74 16.05
CA SER A 19 10.12 -1.61 16.25
C SER A 19 9.75 -3.08 16.07
N GLU A 20 8.61 -3.51 16.60
CA GLU A 20 8.10 -4.88 16.43
C GLU A 20 7.70 -5.18 14.98
N ALA A 21 7.06 -4.23 14.30
CA ALA A 21 6.74 -4.38 12.88
C ALA A 21 8.01 -4.49 12.02
N TYR A 22 9.03 -3.67 12.31
CA TYR A 22 10.32 -3.73 11.63
C TYR A 22 11.02 -5.07 11.87
N ALA A 23 11.08 -5.54 13.11
CA ALA A 23 11.68 -6.82 13.46
C ALA A 23 11.00 -7.97 12.72
N ARG A 24 9.66 -8.02 12.73
CA ARG A 24 8.89 -9.03 11.99
C ARG A 24 9.14 -8.96 10.48
N ALA A 25 9.14 -7.77 9.89
CA ALA A 25 9.44 -7.61 8.47
C ALA A 25 10.84 -8.13 8.12
N LYS A 26 11.84 -7.77 8.93
CA LYS A 26 13.22 -8.26 8.77
C LYS A 26 13.31 -9.78 8.91
N GLU A 27 12.61 -10.36 9.88
CA GLU A 27 12.57 -11.81 10.07
C GLU A 27 11.99 -12.51 8.83
N VAL A 28 10.85 -12.03 8.32
CA VAL A 28 10.23 -12.58 7.10
C VAL A 28 11.16 -12.48 5.90
N LEU A 29 11.78 -11.31 5.68
CA LEU A 29 12.71 -11.11 4.56
C LEU A 29 13.98 -11.96 4.69
N THR A 30 14.45 -12.21 5.91
CA THR A 30 15.63 -13.05 6.15
C THR A 30 15.28 -14.52 5.99
N LYS A 31 14.09 -14.95 6.44
CA LYS A 31 13.59 -16.32 6.31
C LYS A 31 13.41 -16.73 4.85
N TYR A 32 12.94 -15.82 4.00
CA TYR A 32 12.72 -16.07 2.57
C TYR A 32 13.78 -15.41 1.68
N ARG A 33 15.03 -15.37 2.16
CA ARG A 33 16.11 -14.63 1.48
C ARG A 33 16.40 -15.18 0.08
N GLU A 34 16.40 -16.49 -0.08
CA GLU A 34 16.65 -17.12 -1.38
C GLU A 34 15.56 -16.80 -2.40
N GLN A 35 14.29 -16.82 -1.99
CA GLN A 35 13.16 -16.44 -2.84
C GLN A 35 13.25 -14.96 -3.23
N LEU A 36 13.61 -14.09 -2.27
CA LEU A 36 13.81 -12.66 -2.51
C LEU A 36 14.90 -12.43 -3.55
N ASP A 37 16.06 -13.08 -3.41
CA ASP A 37 17.19 -12.92 -4.33
C ASP A 37 16.83 -13.43 -5.75
N ARG A 38 16.06 -14.53 -5.87
CA ARG A 38 15.54 -15.03 -7.16
C ARG A 38 14.59 -14.04 -7.83
N ILE A 39 13.65 -13.48 -7.08
CA ILE A 39 12.69 -12.50 -7.61
C ILE A 39 13.42 -11.21 -8.02
N ALA A 40 14.39 -10.76 -7.22
CA ALA A 40 15.22 -9.61 -7.54
C ALA A 40 16.01 -9.83 -8.83
N GLN A 41 16.65 -10.99 -8.99
CA GLN A 41 17.38 -11.33 -10.21
C GLN A 41 16.47 -11.32 -11.44
N ARG A 42 15.26 -11.88 -11.32
CA ARG A 42 14.30 -11.86 -12.42
C ARG A 42 13.83 -10.44 -12.77
N LEU A 43 13.59 -9.58 -11.78
CA LEU A 43 13.20 -8.19 -12.02
C LEU A 43 14.27 -7.38 -12.76
N ILE A 44 15.55 -7.75 -12.64
CA ILE A 44 16.63 -7.16 -13.45
C ILE A 44 16.48 -7.51 -14.94
N GLU A 45 15.92 -8.67 -15.27
CA GLU A 45 15.75 -9.12 -16.65
C GLU A 45 14.49 -8.57 -17.34
N VAL A 46 13.36 -8.51 -16.61
CA VAL A 46 12.04 -8.19 -17.19
C VAL A 46 11.42 -6.88 -16.73
N GLU A 47 12.06 -6.15 -15.81
CA GLU A 47 11.63 -4.88 -15.19
C GLU A 47 10.32 -4.95 -14.36
N THR A 48 9.39 -5.83 -14.74
CA THR A 48 8.07 -6.01 -14.11
C THR A 48 7.71 -7.49 -14.06
N LEU A 49 6.98 -7.90 -13.02
CA LEU A 49 6.47 -9.26 -12.83
C LEU A 49 4.97 -9.24 -12.62
N ASP A 50 4.24 -10.14 -13.28
CA ASP A 50 2.83 -10.38 -13.00
C ASP A 50 2.64 -11.24 -11.74
N ALA A 51 1.46 -11.18 -11.12
CA ALA A 51 1.18 -11.86 -9.86
C ALA A 51 1.37 -13.38 -9.97
N LYS A 52 1.03 -13.97 -11.12
CA LYS A 52 1.20 -15.42 -11.36
C LYS A 52 2.67 -15.83 -11.43
N GLU A 53 3.49 -15.01 -12.09
CA GLU A 53 4.92 -15.24 -12.22
C GLU A 53 5.62 -15.10 -10.86
N PHE A 54 5.23 -14.10 -10.08
CA PHE A 54 5.74 -13.92 -8.72
C PHE A 54 5.47 -15.15 -7.85
N ILE A 55 4.23 -15.65 -7.83
CA ILE A 55 3.87 -16.83 -7.02
C ILE A 55 4.67 -18.05 -7.46
N ALA A 56 4.79 -18.30 -8.78
CA ALA A 56 5.58 -19.41 -9.29
C ALA A 56 7.06 -19.32 -8.89
N LEU A 57 7.66 -18.12 -8.98
CA LEU A 57 9.04 -17.88 -8.53
C LEU A 57 9.21 -18.07 -7.02
N PHE A 58 8.23 -17.63 -6.24
CA PHE A 58 8.24 -17.73 -4.78
C PHE A 58 8.08 -19.17 -4.29
N GLU A 59 7.18 -19.95 -4.89
CA GLU A 59 6.94 -21.37 -4.57
C GLU A 59 8.03 -22.29 -5.14
N GLY A 60 8.88 -21.79 -6.04
CA GLY A 60 9.91 -22.59 -6.69
C GLY A 60 9.40 -23.50 -7.81
N THR A 61 8.13 -23.35 -8.19
CA THR A 61 7.52 -24.08 -9.29
C THR A 61 8.02 -23.48 -10.61
N LEU A 62 8.49 -24.33 -11.52
CA LEU A 62 8.97 -23.92 -12.84
C LEU A 62 7.91 -23.05 -13.53
N LEU A 63 8.31 -21.84 -13.95
CA LEU A 63 7.49 -21.00 -14.80
C LEU A 63 7.15 -21.80 -16.07
N PRO A 64 5.88 -21.89 -16.49
CA PRO A 64 5.59 -22.34 -17.85
C PRO A 64 6.31 -21.38 -18.80
N SER A 65 7.16 -21.92 -19.65
CA SER A 65 7.97 -21.16 -20.60
C SER A 65 7.08 -20.21 -21.39
N ASP A 66 7.50 -18.95 -21.49
CA ASP A 66 6.89 -17.91 -22.32
C ASP A 66 6.92 -18.30 -23.79
N GLU A 67 6.01 -19.16 -24.22
CA GLU A 67 5.56 -19.18 -25.60
C GLU A 67 4.39 -18.20 -25.72
N SER A 68 4.68 -17.08 -26.38
CA SER A 68 3.69 -16.22 -27.05
C SER A 68 2.86 -15.27 -26.18
N LYS A 69 3.46 -14.10 -25.87
CA LYS A 69 2.73 -12.82 -25.98
C LYS A 69 3.51 -11.78 -26.80
N SER A 70 3.80 -12.13 -28.05
CA SER A 70 3.93 -11.11 -29.09
C SER A 70 2.53 -10.64 -29.46
N THR A 71 2.13 -9.44 -29.02
CA THR A 71 1.24 -8.55 -29.77
C THR A 71 1.14 -7.18 -29.09
N PRO A 72 1.69 -6.13 -29.71
CA PRO A 72 0.99 -4.88 -29.90
C PRO A 72 0.53 -4.78 -31.37
N PRO A 73 -0.44 -3.93 -31.78
CA PRO A 73 -1.15 -2.87 -31.07
C PRO A 73 -2.69 -2.92 -31.24
N SER A 74 -3.45 -2.07 -30.55
CA SER A 74 -4.48 -1.18 -31.16
C SER A 74 -5.47 -0.61 -30.13
N ALA A 75 -5.69 0.69 -30.23
CA ALA A 75 -6.56 1.52 -29.44
C ALA A 75 -8.05 1.22 -29.64
N ALA A 76 -8.84 1.30 -28.56
CA ALA A 76 -10.22 1.75 -28.59
C ALA A 76 -10.66 2.14 -27.18
N GLY A 77 -10.95 3.43 -26.99
CA GLY A 77 -11.52 3.95 -25.76
C GLY A 77 -12.84 3.26 -25.43
N GLN A 78 -13.01 2.89 -24.17
CA GLN A 78 -14.34 2.65 -23.61
C GLN A 78 -14.82 3.92 -22.93
N PRO A 79 -16.06 4.38 -23.18
CA PRO A 79 -16.58 5.59 -22.60
C PRO A 79 -16.75 5.40 -21.10
N ALA A 80 -16.32 6.40 -20.33
CA ALA A 80 -16.56 6.47 -18.91
C ALA A 80 -18.08 6.42 -18.65
N ARG A 81 -18.57 5.32 -18.07
CA ARG A 81 -19.91 5.30 -17.47
C ARG A 81 -19.92 6.32 -16.32
N PRO A 82 -20.93 7.20 -16.21
CA PRO A 82 -21.01 8.12 -15.09
C PRO A 82 -21.26 7.30 -13.82
N ARG A 83 -20.37 7.41 -12.84
CA ARG A 83 -20.62 6.91 -11.48
C ARG A 83 -21.67 7.83 -10.84
N PRO A 84 -22.73 7.30 -10.20
CA PRO A 84 -23.64 8.15 -9.46
C PRO A 84 -22.88 8.85 -8.32
N ALA A 85 -23.08 10.16 -8.21
CA ALA A 85 -22.47 10.98 -7.17
C ALA A 85 -22.90 10.44 -5.81
N ARG A 86 -21.92 9.97 -5.02
CA ARG A 86 -22.13 9.68 -3.61
C ARG A 86 -22.31 11.02 -2.92
N GLU A 87 -23.54 11.36 -2.53
CA GLU A 87 -23.83 12.53 -1.71
C GLU A 87 -22.95 12.49 -0.45
N ARG A 88 -22.20 13.56 -0.22
CA ARG A 88 -21.42 13.72 1.00
C ARG A 88 -22.43 13.99 2.13
N PRO A 89 -22.40 13.25 3.25
CA PRO A 89 -23.21 13.63 4.39
C PRO A 89 -22.78 15.03 4.86
N ALA A 90 -23.78 15.88 5.09
CA ALA A 90 -23.58 17.24 5.56
C ALA A 90 -22.78 17.25 6.87
N THR A 91 -21.78 18.12 6.94
CA THR A 91 -21.08 18.44 8.19
C THR A 91 -22.09 18.97 9.21
N PRO A 92 -22.09 18.53 10.47
CA PRO A 92 -22.85 19.20 11.50
C PRO A 92 -22.21 20.57 11.73
N THR A 93 -22.93 21.63 11.42
CA THR A 93 -22.54 23.00 11.77
C THR A 93 -22.50 23.09 13.29
N LEU A 94 -21.31 23.33 13.84
CA LEU A 94 -21.14 23.68 15.24
C LEU A 94 -21.71 25.08 15.43
N ASP A 95 -22.84 25.19 16.13
CA ASP A 95 -23.48 26.47 16.46
C ASP A 95 -22.53 27.26 17.37
N MET A 96 -21.92 28.32 16.84
CA MET A 96 -21.06 29.23 17.59
C MET A 96 -21.77 30.58 17.67
N PRO A 97 -21.99 31.15 18.88
CA PRO A 97 -22.73 32.40 19.02
C PRO A 97 -21.94 33.57 18.39
N PRO A 98 -22.64 34.62 17.92
CA PRO A 98 -21.99 35.75 17.25
C PRO A 98 -21.12 36.55 18.24
N ALA A 99 -19.92 36.92 17.79
CA ALA A 99 -19.03 37.78 18.55
C ALA A 99 -19.65 39.18 18.76
N PRO A 100 -19.44 39.84 19.91
CA PRO A 100 -19.93 41.20 20.13
C PRO A 100 -19.15 42.20 19.25
N ALA A 101 -19.87 43.15 18.64
CA ALA A 101 -19.27 44.22 17.85
C ALA A 101 -18.45 45.17 18.74
N PRO A 102 -17.31 45.70 18.26
CA PRO A 102 -16.59 46.75 18.96
C PRO A 102 -17.34 48.09 18.87
N ALA A 103 -17.26 48.87 19.95
CA ALA A 103 -17.80 50.23 20.07
C ALA A 103 -16.93 51.27 19.34
#